data_AF-A0A256XPR1-F1
#
_entry.id   AF-A0A256XPR1-F1
#
_cell.length_a   1.000
_cell.length_b   1.000
_cell.length_c   1.000
_cell.angle_alpha   90.00
_cell.angle_beta   90.00
_cell.angle_gamma   90.00
#
_symmetry.space_group_name_H-M   'P 1'
#
loop_
_entity.id
_entity.type
_entity.pdbx_description
1 polymer ?
#
loop_
_entity_poly.entity_id
_entity_poly.type
_entity_poly.pdbx_seq_one_letter_code
_entity_poly.pdbx_strand_id
1 'polypeptide(L)'
;MWQDPALSIINFAFVLTLIPAILQNFKIKEVKGQSILTYSSTSILLTIMCYIFFTLHMNLSAIATAGTAISWYILWGQKIYYTKKGDSL
;
A
#
# COMPACT_ATOMS: atom_id res chain seq x y z
N MET A 1 -12.65 -22.77 1.94
CA MET A 1 -11.29 -22.92 1.39
C MET A 1 -11.07 -22.28 0.00
N TRP A 2 -12.08 -21.73 -0.68
CA TRP A 2 -11.89 -21.01 -1.96
C TRP A 2 -11.56 -19.51 -1.81
N GLN A 3 -11.82 -18.94 -0.63
CA GLN A 3 -11.67 -17.51 -0.34
C GLN A 3 -10.20 -17.06 -0.29
N ASP A 4 -9.30 -17.91 0.23
CA ASP A 4 -7.88 -17.57 0.37
C ASP A 4 -7.17 -17.35 -0.98
N PRO A 5 -7.30 -18.25 -1.98
CA PRO A 5 -6.71 -17.99 -3.30
C PRO A 5 -7.39 -16.80 -4.02
N ALA A 6 -8.71 -16.62 -3.89
CA ALA A 6 -9.41 -15.50 -4.51
C ALA A 6 -8.97 -14.14 -3.93
N LEU A 7 -8.89 -14.02 -2.60
CA LEU A 7 -8.43 -12.81 -1.91
C LEU A 7 -6.95 -12.53 -2.17
N SER A 8 -6.13 -13.58 -2.22
CA SER A 8 -4.72 -13.45 -2.60
C SER A 8 -4.55 -12.88 -4.01
N ILE A 9 -5.29 -13.36 -5.01
CA ILE A 9 -5.21 -12.87 -6.39
C ILE A 9 -5.57 -11.38 -6.47
N ILE A 10 -6.64 -10.97 -5.79
CA ILE A 10 -7.07 -9.57 -5.75
C ILE A 10 -6.01 -8.71 -5.07
N ASN A 11 -5.47 -9.14 -3.92
CA ASN A 11 -4.42 -8.41 -3.22
C ASN A 11 -3.13 -8.32 -4.06
N PHE A 12 -2.76 -9.37 -4.78
CA PHE A 12 -1.64 -9.33 -5.72
C PHE A 12 -1.87 -8.34 -6.86
N ALA A 13 -3.09 -8.28 -7.42
CA ALA A 13 -3.43 -7.28 -8.43
C ALA A 13 -3.31 -5.85 -7.87
N PHE A 14 -3.70 -5.61 -6.62
CA PHE A 14 -3.46 -4.34 -5.95
C PHE A 14 -1.97 -3.99 -5.85
N VAL A 15 -1.10 -4.92 -5.44
CA VAL A 15 0.35 -4.68 -5.42
C VAL A 15 0.86 -4.33 -6.82
N LEU A 16 0.46 -5.07 -7.85
CA LEU A 16 0.89 -4.82 -9.23
C LEU A 16 0.47 -3.44 -9.75
N THR A 17 -0.70 -2.93 -9.34
CA THR A 17 -1.14 -1.57 -9.70
C THR A 17 -0.43 -0.47 -8.90
N LEU A 18 0.07 -0.79 -7.70
CA LEU A 18 0.83 0.16 -6.87
C LEU A 18 2.25 0.38 -7.39
N ILE A 19 2.88 -0.62 -8.01
CA ILE A 19 4.24 -0.52 -8.58
C ILE A 19 4.37 0.66 -9.59
N PRO A 20 3.55 0.76 -10.66
CA PRO A 20 3.66 1.87 -11.60
C PRO A 20 3.36 3.22 -10.95
N ALA A 21 2.45 3.26 -9.96
CA ALA A 21 2.17 4.48 -9.20
C ALA A 21 3.39 4.96 -8.40
N ILE A 22 4.09 4.04 -7.71
CA ILE A 22 5.33 4.34 -6.97
C ILE A 22 6.42 4.87 -7.91
N LEU A 23 6.60 4.22 -9.06
CA LEU A 23 7.60 4.60 -10.06
C LEU A 23 7.29 5.97 -10.69
N GLN A 24 6.01 6.21 -11.02
CA GLN A 24 5.59 7.48 -11.59
C GLN A 24 5.83 8.63 -10.59
N ASN A 25 5.42 8.45 -9.33
CA ASN A 25 5.65 9.41 -8.25
C ASN A 25 7.14 9.73 -8.06
N PHE A 26 8.01 8.72 -8.15
CA PHE A 26 9.47 8.92 -8.11
C PHE A 26 9.96 9.81 -9.27
N LYS A 27 9.42 9.60 -10.48
CA LYS A 27 9.82 10.32 -11.69
C LYS A 27 9.36 11.77 -11.66
N ILE A 28 8.11 12.03 -11.28
CA ILE A 28 7.55 13.40 -11.24
C ILE A 28 7.95 14.16 -9.97
N LYS A 29 8.56 13.48 -8.98
CA LYS A 29 8.96 14.05 -7.67
C LYS A 29 7.82 14.77 -6.95
N GLU A 30 6.60 14.33 -7.19
CA GLU A 30 5.37 14.88 -6.66
C GLU A 30 4.40 13.72 -6.49
N VAL A 31 3.72 13.65 -5.35
CA VAL A 31 2.62 12.67 -5.20
C VAL A 31 1.34 13.45 -5.36
N LYS A 32 0.86 13.54 -6.61
CA LYS A 32 -0.47 14.08 -6.91
C LYS A 32 -1.51 13.06 -6.45
N GLY A 33 -2.45 13.48 -5.62
CA GLY A 33 -3.45 12.58 -5.06
C GLY A 33 -3.90 12.96 -3.66
N GLN A 34 -4.45 11.99 -2.96
CA GLN A 34 -5.15 12.16 -1.69
C GLN A 34 -4.28 12.74 -0.56
N SER A 35 -4.94 13.10 0.53
CA SER A 35 -4.28 13.64 1.73
C SER A 35 -3.29 12.65 2.33
N ILE A 36 -2.27 13.16 3.02
CA ILE A 36 -1.27 12.32 3.71
C ILE A 36 -1.92 11.40 4.75
N LEU A 37 -3.03 11.86 5.35
CA LEU A 37 -3.85 11.11 6.29
C LEU A 37 -4.44 9.88 5.63
N THR A 38 -4.93 9.98 4.40
CA THR A 38 -5.50 8.82 3.72
C THR A 38 -4.45 7.74 3.45
N TYR A 39 -3.22 8.13 3.06
CA TYR A 39 -2.12 7.18 2.88
C TYR A 39 -1.77 6.48 4.20
N SER A 40 -1.63 7.23 5.29
CA SER A 40 -1.33 6.68 6.61
C SER A 40 -2.45 5.80 7.17
N SER A 41 -3.71 6.19 6.97
CA SER A 41 -4.86 5.42 7.42
C SER A 41 -4.96 4.11 6.65
N THR A 42 -4.75 4.13 5.33
CA THR A 42 -4.81 2.94 4.48
C THR A 42 -3.70 1.95 4.83
N SER A 43 -2.46 2.41 5.07
CA SER A 43 -1.36 1.52 5.45
C SER A 43 -1.59 0.86 6.82
N ILE A 44 -2.10 1.59 7.81
CA ILE A 44 -2.46 1.04 9.13
C ILE A 44 -3.59 0.02 8.99
N LEU A 45 -4.65 0.35 8.23
CA LEU A 45 -5.80 -0.52 8.04
C LEU A 45 -5.40 -1.85 7.37
N LEU A 46 -4.55 -1.78 6.34
CA LEU A 46 -3.99 -2.96 5.67
C LEU A 46 -3.11 -3.80 6.60
N THR A 47 -2.38 -3.16 7.52
CA THR A 47 -1.58 -3.87 8.53
C THR A 47 -2.48 -4.67 9.48
N ILE A 48 -3.57 -4.06 9.96
CA ILE A 48 -4.57 -4.74 10.79
C ILE A 48 -5.23 -5.88 10.00
N MET A 49 -5.56 -5.64 8.73
CA MET A 49 -6.18 -6.65 7.86
C MET A 49 -5.25 -7.84 7.61
N CYS A 50 -3.95 -7.60 7.44
CA CYS A 50 -2.93 -8.65 7.37
C CYS A 50 -2.90 -9.50 8.65
N TYR A 51 -2.97 -8.88 9.82
CA TYR A 51 -2.99 -9.59 11.10
C TYR A 51 -4.26 -10.45 11.27
N ILE A 52 -5.41 -9.95 10.82
CA ILE A 52 -6.67 -10.70 10.79
C ILE A 52 -6.52 -11.94 9.88
N PHE A 53 -6.01 -11.78 8.66
CA PHE A 53 -5.79 -12.92 7.75
C PHE A 53 -4.81 -13.96 8.30
N PHE A 54 -3.77 -13.50 9.00
CA PHE A 54 -2.85 -14.39 9.70
C PHE A 54 -3.56 -15.20 10.79
N THR A 55 -4.42 -14.55 11.58
CA THR A 55 -5.20 -15.20 12.64
C THR A 55 -6.23 -16.19 12.09
N LEU A 56 -6.73 -15.96 10.86
CA LEU A 56 -7.65 -16.87 10.16
C LEU A 56 -6.95 -18.03 9.41
N HIS A 57 -5.62 -18.20 9.58
CA HIS A 57 -4.80 -19.18 8.83
C HIS A 57 -4.85 -19.01 7.31
N MET A 58 -5.18 -17.81 6.81
CA MET A 58 -5.22 -17.46 5.39
C MET A 58 -3.86 -16.93 4.95
N ASN A 59 -2.86 -17.82 4.97
CA ASN A 59 -1.45 -17.45 4.82
C ASN A 59 -1.15 -16.76 3.47
N LEU A 60 -1.81 -17.18 2.38
CA LEU A 60 -1.62 -16.58 1.06
C LEU A 60 -2.12 -15.13 1.04
N SER A 61 -3.35 -14.92 1.54
CA SER A 61 -3.95 -13.60 1.65
C SER A 61 -3.19 -12.68 2.61
N ALA A 62 -2.66 -13.22 3.70
CA ALA A 62 -1.84 -12.46 4.65
C ALA A 62 -0.56 -11.93 3.98
N ILE A 63 0.19 -12.78 3.26
CA ILE A 63 1.41 -12.37 2.54
C ILE A 63 1.08 -11.32 1.47
N ALA A 64 0.03 -11.54 0.69
CA ALA A 64 -0.38 -10.58 -0.34
C ALA A 64 -0.77 -9.22 0.26
N THR A 65 -1.53 -9.23 1.36
CA THR A 65 -1.94 -8.01 2.09
C THR A 65 -0.73 -7.30 2.72
N ALA A 66 0.25 -8.04 3.24
CA ALA A 66 1.50 -7.48 3.73
C ALA A 66 2.26 -6.75 2.61
N GLY A 67 2.35 -7.35 1.42
CA GLY A 67 2.94 -6.69 0.24
C GLY A 67 2.23 -5.39 -0.13
N THR A 68 0.90 -5.38 -0.08
CA THR A 68 0.08 -4.18 -0.30
C THR A 68 0.35 -3.13 0.78
N ALA A 69 0.36 -3.52 2.06
CA ALA A 69 0.64 -2.62 3.17
C ALA A 69 2.02 -1.95 3.03
N ILE A 70 3.07 -2.73 2.73
CA ILE A 70 4.43 -2.22 2.49
C ILE A 70 4.44 -1.21 1.34
N SER A 71 3.76 -1.51 0.24
CA SER A 71 3.66 -0.61 -0.92
C SER A 71 2.99 0.72 -0.54
N TRP A 72 1.95 0.68 0.29
CA TRP A 72 1.31 1.88 0.83
C TRP A 72 2.20 2.66 1.80
N TYR A 73 3.01 1.99 2.63
CA TYR A 73 4.02 2.67 3.45
C TYR A 73 5.07 3.39 2.59
N ILE A 74 5.50 2.80 1.48
CA ILE A 74 6.42 3.45 0.52
C ILE A 74 5.78 4.72 -0.06
N LEU A 75 4.53 4.63 -0.54
CA LEU A 75 3.79 5.79 -1.07
C LEU A 75 3.61 6.89 -0.03
N TRP A 76 3.32 6.52 1.22
CA TRP A 76 3.19 7.46 2.31
C TRP A 76 4.52 8.18 2.59
N GLY A 77 5.63 7.42 2.64
CA GLY A 77 6.98 7.98 2.79
C GLY A 77 7.36 8.92 1.64
N GLN A 78 7.02 8.56 0.39
CA GLN A 78 7.18 9.43 -0.77
C GLN A 78 6.39 10.74 -0.61
N LYS A 79 5.12 10.66 -0.19
CA LYS A 79 4.26 11.84 0.01
C LYS A 79 4.89 12.79 1.05
N ILE A 80 5.36 12.26 2.19
CA ILE A 80 6.03 13.07 3.22
C ILE A 80 7.28 13.75 2.65
N TYR A 81 8.13 12.99 1.96
CA TYR A 81 9.39 13.50 1.43
C TYR A 81 9.19 14.59 0.37
N TYR A 82 8.26 14.38 -0.57
CA TYR A 82 7.99 15.34 -1.64
C TYR A 82 7.17 16.55 -1.18
N THR A 83 6.22 16.40 -0.25
CA THR A 83 5.53 17.54 0.36
C THR A 83 6.52 18.46 1.08
N LYS A 84 7.45 17.91 1.87
CA LYS A 84 8.49 18.71 2.55
C LYS A 84 9.40 19.46 1.57
N LYS A 85 9.67 18.88 0.39
CA LYS A 85 10.51 19.50 -0.64
C LYS A 85 9.77 20.56 -1.46
N GLY A 86 8.45 20.40 -1.64
CA GLY A 86 7.58 21.38 -2.30
C GLY A 86 7.43 22.69 -1.52
N ASP A 87 7.42 22.62 -0.18
CA ASP A 87 7.32 23.81 0.69
C ASP A 87 8.66 24.57 0.85
N SER A 88 9.75 24.09 0.26
CA SER A 88 11.10 24.68 0.37
C SER A 88 11.56 25.48 -0.86
N LEU A 89 10.63 25.78 -1.78
CA LEU A 89 10.81 26.62 -2.97
C LEU A 89 9.83 27.80 -2.91
#